data_AF-A0A4P9X4R0-F1
#
_entry.id   AF-A0A4P9X4R0-F1
#
_cell.length_a   1.000
_cell.length_b   1.000
_cell.length_c   1.000
_cell.angle_alpha   90.00
_cell.angle_beta   90.00
_cell.angle_gamma   90.00
#
_symmetry.space_group_name_H-M   'P 1'
#
loop_
_entity.id
_entity.type
_entity.pdbx_description
1 polymer ?
#
loop_
_entity_poly.entity_id
_entity_poly.type
_entity_poly.pdbx_seq_one_letter_code
_entity_poly.pdbx_strand_id
1 'polypeptide(L)'
;MTKQQKADEMTKGRITEHTEQMTAEPTAEKTNDDAHEGSTLVTTRHQFHMLLKHDNVDELFLMNITAADDSSHTKEIKVHPLDPQLQNQVDRLLHQYRDRFRVELKKRPHSVYDHKIDTGDEPPHFKNPYRLSPAGMLELKKQIDKLLAEGLIRPSKSP
;
A
#
# COMPACT_ATOMS: atom_id res chain seq x y z
N MET A 1 -29.54 29.53 -56.22
CA MET A 1 -29.17 28.12 -56.01
C MET A 1 -28.61 28.01 -54.59
N THR A 2 -29.43 27.62 -53.60
CA THR A 2 -29.52 26.26 -53.03
C THR A 2 -28.28 25.92 -52.18
N LYS A 3 -28.27 25.63 -50.87
CA LYS A 3 -29.22 25.51 -49.74
C LYS A 3 -28.36 25.37 -48.43
N GLN A 4 -28.94 25.73 -47.27
CA GLN A 4 -28.78 25.19 -45.88
C GLN A 4 -27.40 24.70 -45.33
N GLN A 5 -26.87 25.19 -44.18
CA GLN A 5 -27.18 25.00 -42.74
C GLN A 5 -26.77 23.65 -42.06
N LYS A 6 -26.10 23.79 -40.89
CA LYS A 6 -26.03 22.89 -39.67
C LYS A 6 -25.31 21.53 -39.82
N ALA A 7 -24.71 20.88 -38.81
CA ALA A 7 -24.44 21.09 -37.38
C ALA A 7 -23.39 20.04 -36.92
N ASP A 8 -22.82 20.24 -35.73
CA ASP A 8 -22.26 19.26 -34.76
C ASP A 8 -21.94 17.82 -35.21
N GLU A 9 -20.69 17.39 -34.99
CA GLU A 9 -20.47 16.00 -34.56
C GLU A 9 -19.23 15.85 -33.64
N MET A 10 -19.53 15.34 -32.44
CA MET A 10 -18.60 15.06 -31.35
C MET A 10 -17.79 13.80 -31.62
N THR A 11 -16.48 13.87 -31.45
CA THR A 11 -15.60 12.69 -31.43
C THR A 11 -15.76 11.93 -30.11
N LYS A 12 -16.50 10.81 -30.11
CA LYS A 12 -16.45 9.80 -29.04
C LYS A 12 -15.39 8.76 -29.38
N GLY A 13 -14.26 8.82 -28.68
CA GLY A 13 -13.25 7.76 -28.67
C GLY A 13 -13.78 6.52 -27.96
N ARG A 14 -13.75 5.39 -28.68
CA ARG A 14 -14.12 4.04 -28.23
C ARG A 14 -12.89 3.42 -27.54
N ILE A 15 -12.98 3.15 -26.24
CA ILE A 15 -11.92 2.45 -25.50
C ILE A 15 -12.13 0.95 -25.71
N THR A 16 -11.13 0.30 -26.30
CA THR A 16 -11.01 -1.15 -26.44
C THR A 16 -10.24 -1.70 -25.23
N GLU A 17 -10.89 -2.52 -24.41
CA GLU A 17 -10.24 -3.27 -23.33
C GLU A 17 -9.53 -4.50 -23.92
N HIS A 18 -8.21 -4.53 -23.81
CA HIS A 18 -7.38 -5.69 -24.08
C HIS A 18 -7.23 -6.49 -22.80
N THR A 19 -7.85 -7.66 -22.73
CA THR A 19 -7.61 -8.66 -21.68
C THR A 19 -6.41 -9.51 -22.09
N GLU A 20 -5.26 -9.30 -21.45
CA GLU A 20 -4.08 -10.14 -21.60
C GLU A 20 -4.32 -11.50 -20.95
N GLN A 21 -4.15 -12.57 -21.72
CA GLN A 21 -4.10 -13.94 -21.25
C GLN A 21 -2.64 -14.26 -20.86
N MET A 22 -2.36 -14.44 -19.58
CA MET A 22 -1.11 -15.05 -19.13
C MET A 22 -1.27 -16.57 -19.12
N THR A 23 -0.72 -17.22 -20.14
CA THR A 23 -0.42 -18.65 -20.16
C THR A 23 0.82 -18.90 -19.31
N ALA A 24 0.71 -19.71 -18.27
CA ALA A 24 1.86 -20.30 -17.59
C ALA A 24 1.65 -21.81 -17.52
N GLU A 25 2.39 -22.55 -18.36
CA GLU A 25 2.64 -23.97 -18.15
C GLU A 25 3.66 -24.13 -17.03
N PRO A 26 3.46 -25.04 -16.06
CA PRO A 26 4.54 -25.55 -15.24
C PRO A 26 4.85 -27.00 -15.62
N THR A 27 6.10 -27.18 -16.01
CA THR A 27 6.84 -28.42 -16.22
C THR A 27 6.66 -29.40 -15.06
N ALA A 28 6.40 -30.67 -15.40
CA ALA A 28 6.30 -31.76 -14.45
C ALA A 28 7.69 -32.16 -13.93
N GLU A 29 7.91 -32.02 -12.62
CA GLU A 29 8.89 -32.81 -11.89
C GLU A 29 8.16 -33.65 -10.83
N LYS A 30 8.31 -34.97 -10.95
CA LYS A 30 7.76 -35.94 -10.00
C LYS A 30 8.66 -36.00 -8.77
N THR A 31 8.13 -35.64 -7.61
CA THR A 31 8.58 -36.17 -6.33
C THR A 31 7.37 -36.54 -5.50
N ASN A 32 7.25 -37.81 -5.16
CA ASN A 32 6.23 -38.35 -4.28
C ASN A 32 6.41 -37.77 -2.87
N ASP A 33 5.35 -37.21 -2.30
CA ASP A 33 5.06 -37.25 -0.86
C ASP A 33 3.62 -36.77 -0.64
N ASP A 34 2.89 -37.49 0.22
CA ASP A 34 1.46 -37.35 0.48
C ASP A 34 1.08 -36.00 1.13
N ALA A 35 0.81 -34.99 0.31
CA ALA A 35 0.07 -33.80 0.69
C ALA A 35 -0.92 -33.45 -0.42
N HIS A 36 -2.22 -33.59 -0.17
CA HIS A 36 -3.25 -33.02 -1.04
C HIS A 36 -3.18 -31.49 -0.92
N GLU A 37 -2.30 -30.88 -1.70
CA GLU A 37 -2.24 -29.44 -1.88
C GLU A 37 -3.49 -29.01 -2.65
N GLY A 38 -4.56 -28.68 -1.92
CA GLY A 38 -5.83 -28.27 -2.50
C GLY A 38 -5.69 -26.93 -3.23
N SER A 39 -5.41 -26.97 -4.54
CA SER A 39 -5.43 -25.76 -5.38
C SER A 39 -6.86 -25.19 -5.44
N THR A 40 -7.02 -23.92 -5.08
CA THR A 40 -8.31 -23.21 -5.23
C THR A 40 -8.36 -22.55 -6.59
N LEU A 41 -9.30 -22.94 -7.45
CA LEU A 41 -9.52 -22.35 -8.76
C LEU A 41 -10.86 -21.61 -8.82
N VAL A 42 -10.84 -20.32 -9.15
CA VAL A 42 -12.06 -19.57 -9.48
C VAL A 42 -12.43 -19.84 -10.93
N THR A 43 -13.64 -20.33 -11.18
CA THR A 43 -14.10 -20.72 -12.52
C THR A 43 -15.46 -20.13 -12.85
N THR A 44 -15.82 -20.08 -14.12
CA THR A 44 -17.13 -19.60 -14.57
C THR A 44 -18.21 -20.68 -14.39
N ARG A 45 -19.48 -20.27 -14.32
CA ARG A 45 -20.63 -21.20 -14.25
C ARG A 45 -20.65 -22.22 -15.40
N HIS A 46 -20.29 -21.79 -16.61
CA HIS A 46 -20.31 -22.66 -17.78
C HIS A 46 -19.20 -23.72 -17.69
N GLN A 47 -17.99 -23.33 -17.29
CA GLN A 47 -16.86 -24.24 -17.07
C GLN A 47 -17.13 -25.20 -15.91
N PHE A 48 -17.73 -24.73 -14.81
CA PHE A 48 -18.19 -25.60 -13.71
C PHE A 48 -19.22 -26.62 -14.18
N HIS A 49 -20.18 -26.22 -15.01
CA HIS A 49 -21.18 -27.14 -15.57
C HIS A 49 -20.57 -28.17 -16.52
N MET A 50 -19.51 -27.81 -17.26
CA MET A 50 -18.74 -28.77 -18.06
C MET A 50 -17.99 -29.75 -17.17
N LEU A 51 -17.35 -29.30 -16.09
CA LEU A 51 -16.66 -30.17 -15.12
C LEU A 51 -17.60 -31.22 -14.51
N LEU A 52 -18.86 -30.87 -14.24
CA LEU A 52 -19.87 -31.82 -13.75
C LEU A 52 -20.35 -32.84 -14.79
N LYS A 53 -20.18 -32.57 -16.09
CA LYS A 53 -20.60 -33.50 -17.17
C LYS A 53 -19.53 -34.52 -17.52
N HIS A 54 -18.28 -34.20 -17.25
CA HIS A 54 -17.21 -35.19 -17.31
C HIS A 54 -17.25 -35.97 -16.00
N ASP A 55 -17.26 -37.30 -16.03
CA ASP A 55 -17.38 -38.21 -14.85
C ASP A 55 -16.15 -38.15 -13.90
N ASN A 56 -15.50 -37.00 -13.76
CA ASN A 56 -14.28 -36.77 -12.99
C ASN A 56 -14.55 -36.02 -11.67
N VAL A 57 -15.78 -36.04 -11.16
CA VAL A 57 -16.15 -35.40 -9.89
C VAL A 57 -16.83 -36.42 -8.98
N ASP A 58 -16.08 -36.96 -8.02
CA ASP A 58 -16.59 -37.94 -7.07
C ASP A 58 -17.43 -37.30 -5.95
N GLU A 59 -17.06 -36.09 -5.50
CA GLU A 59 -17.71 -35.39 -4.39
C GLU A 59 -17.79 -33.87 -4.60
N LEU A 60 -18.90 -33.26 -4.16
CA LEU A 60 -19.14 -31.82 -4.23
C LEU A 60 -19.38 -31.24 -2.84
N PHE A 61 -18.58 -30.25 -2.46
CA PHE A 61 -18.74 -29.51 -1.22
C PHE A 61 -19.23 -28.08 -1.50
N LEU A 62 -20.30 -27.68 -0.80
CA LEU A 62 -20.74 -26.29 -0.79
C LEU A 62 -20.07 -25.57 0.38
N MET A 63 -19.12 -24.69 0.08
CA MET A 63 -18.45 -23.87 1.10
C MET A 63 -18.95 -22.43 1.02
N ASN A 64 -19.49 -21.93 2.13
CA ASN A 64 -19.79 -20.50 2.28
C ASN A 64 -18.54 -19.79 2.80
N ILE A 65 -17.90 -18.99 1.95
CA ILE A 65 -16.81 -18.11 2.36
C ILE A 65 -17.44 -16.83 2.89
N THR A 66 -17.50 -16.70 4.21
CA THR A 66 -17.78 -15.41 4.85
C THR A 66 -16.47 -14.66 4.95
N ALA A 67 -16.40 -13.44 4.41
CA ALA A 67 -15.35 -12.52 4.79
C ALA A 67 -15.44 -12.37 6.32
N ALA A 68 -14.37 -12.71 7.03
CA ALA A 68 -14.27 -12.31 8.42
C ALA A 68 -14.38 -10.79 8.42
N ASP A 69 -15.31 -10.22 9.20
CA ASP A 69 -15.38 -8.78 9.36
C ASP A 69 -14.01 -8.30 9.86
N ASP A 70 -13.28 -7.60 8.99
CA ASP A 70 -11.96 -7.01 9.25
C ASP A 70 -11.99 -5.93 10.36
N SER A 71 -13.12 -5.75 11.02
CA SER A 71 -13.31 -4.92 12.22
C SER A 71 -12.51 -5.40 13.45
N SER A 72 -11.74 -6.49 13.34
CA SER A 72 -10.93 -7.04 14.43
C SER A 72 -9.49 -7.40 14.00
N HIS A 73 -8.89 -6.60 13.12
CA HIS A 73 -7.43 -6.60 12.93
C HIS A 73 -6.66 -5.86 14.04
N THR A 74 -7.15 -5.90 15.28
CA THR A 74 -6.25 -6.02 16.44
C THR A 74 -6.27 -7.48 16.82
N LYS A 75 -5.41 -8.30 16.19
CA LYS A 75 -5.02 -9.56 16.82
C LYS A 75 -4.53 -9.15 18.20
N GLU A 76 -5.30 -9.42 19.24
CA GLU A 76 -4.84 -9.30 20.60
C GLU A 76 -3.55 -10.12 20.63
N ILE A 77 -2.42 -9.42 20.73
CA ILE A 77 -1.16 -10.07 20.99
C ILE A 77 -1.47 -10.84 22.27
N LYS A 78 -1.50 -12.17 22.21
CA LYS A 78 -1.61 -13.01 23.40
C LYS A 78 -0.30 -12.83 24.15
N VAL A 79 -0.19 -11.72 24.87
CA VAL A 79 0.94 -11.41 25.72
C VAL A 79 0.82 -12.44 26.83
N HIS A 80 1.74 -13.40 26.84
CA HIS A 80 1.87 -14.30 27.98
C HIS A 80 2.00 -13.41 29.23
N PRO A 81 1.23 -13.67 30.31
CA PRO A 81 1.31 -12.85 31.51
C PRO A 81 2.77 -12.75 31.92
N LEU A 82 3.32 -11.54 31.90
CA LEU A 82 4.67 -11.30 32.36
C LEU A 82 4.70 -11.71 33.84
N ASP A 83 5.78 -12.35 34.28
CA ASP A 83 6.02 -12.53 35.70
C ASP A 83 5.82 -11.18 36.41
N PRO A 84 5.01 -11.11 37.49
CA PRO A 84 4.77 -9.87 38.23
C PRO A 84 6.05 -9.09 38.56
N GLN A 85 7.17 -9.77 38.80
CA GLN A 85 8.46 -9.09 39.03
C GLN A 85 8.97 -8.38 37.77
N LEU A 86 8.90 -9.06 36.62
CA LEU A 86 9.31 -8.53 35.32
C LEU A 86 8.40 -7.38 34.89
N GLN A 87 7.09 -7.50 35.11
CA GLN A 87 6.13 -6.44 34.78
C GLN A 87 6.44 -5.15 35.55
N ASN A 88 6.73 -5.27 36.85
CA ASN A 88 7.16 -4.13 37.67
C ASN A 88 8.49 -3.52 37.20
N GLN A 89 9.43 -4.32 36.67
CA GLN A 89 10.67 -3.81 36.09
C GLN A 89 10.41 -3.04 34.79
N VAL A 90 9.59 -3.58 33.90
CA VAL A 90 9.19 -2.94 32.65
C VAL A 90 8.46 -1.63 32.91
N ASP A 91 7.51 -1.62 33.85
CA ASP A 91 6.76 -0.41 34.20
C ASP A 91 7.69 0.68 34.72
N ARG A 92 8.65 0.33 35.59
CA ARG A 92 9.68 1.28 36.06
C ARG A 92 10.51 1.84 34.91
N LEU A 93 10.91 1.00 33.96
CA LEU A 93 11.70 1.40 32.79
C LEU A 93 10.92 2.35 31.87
N LEU A 94 9.66 2.01 31.59
CA LEU A 94 8.75 2.83 30.78
C LEU A 94 8.49 4.18 31.45
N HIS A 95 8.34 4.22 32.78
CA HIS A 95 8.22 5.47 33.52
C HIS A 95 9.51 6.29 33.45
N GLN A 96 10.68 5.66 33.63
CA GLN A 96 11.98 6.32 33.59
C GLN A 96 12.27 6.96 32.24
N TYR A 97 11.89 6.31 31.13
CA TYR A 97 12.13 6.78 29.77
C TYR A 97 10.87 7.26 29.05
N ARG A 98 9.82 7.60 29.81
CA ARG A 98 8.55 8.09 29.27
C ARG A 98 8.74 9.28 28.34
N ASP A 99 9.75 10.09 28.63
CA ASP A 99 10.10 11.28 27.88
C ASP A 99 10.79 10.97 26.53
N ARG A 100 11.24 9.74 26.29
CA ARG A 100 11.81 9.29 25.00
C ARG A 100 10.76 8.68 24.08
N PHE A 101 9.71 8.09 24.63
CA PHE A 101 8.58 7.52 23.90
C PHE A 101 7.44 8.54 23.77
N ARG A 102 7.71 9.67 23.12
CA ARG A 102 6.70 10.71 22.90
C ARG A 102 5.91 10.43 21.63
N VAL A 103 4.59 10.67 21.70
CA VAL A 103 3.70 10.60 20.52
C VAL A 103 4.00 11.72 19.54
N GLU A 104 4.36 12.90 20.06
CA GLU A 104 4.73 14.08 19.26
C GLU A 104 6.22 14.41 19.41
N LEU A 105 6.87 14.70 18.30
CA LEU A 105 8.27 15.12 18.28
C LEU A 105 8.38 16.51 18.92
N LYS A 106 9.12 16.62 20.04
CA LYS A 106 9.53 17.95 20.53
C LYS A 106 10.48 18.59 19.51
N LYS A 107 10.57 19.93 19.55
CA LYS A 107 11.56 20.69 18.78
C LYS A 107 12.93 20.03 18.88
N ARG A 108 13.60 19.91 17.72
CA ARG A 108 14.88 19.21 17.58
C ARG A 108 15.86 19.72 18.65
N PRO A 109 16.43 18.84 19.49
CA PRO A 109 17.50 19.27 20.39
C PRO A 109 18.67 19.81 19.55
N HIS A 110 19.38 20.79 20.10
CA HIS A 110 20.58 21.30 19.44
C HIS A 110 21.58 20.14 19.31
N SER A 111 21.87 19.73 18.07
CA SER A 111 22.93 18.75 17.81
C SER A 111 24.27 19.41 18.10
N VAL A 112 25.21 18.65 18.66
CA VAL A 112 26.61 19.10 18.81
C VAL A 112 27.33 19.09 17.46
N TYR A 113 26.81 18.32 16.50
CA TYR A 113 27.40 18.12 15.19
C TYR A 113 26.46 18.58 14.09
N ASP A 114 27.00 19.33 13.13
CA ASP A 114 26.32 19.71 11.91
C ASP A 114 26.58 18.67 10.81
N HIS A 115 25.52 18.27 10.11
CA HIS A 115 25.63 17.35 8.99
C HIS A 115 26.17 18.10 7.77
N LYS A 116 27.35 17.71 7.29
CA LYS A 116 27.94 18.18 6.04
C LYS A 116 27.76 17.13 4.95
N ILE A 117 27.29 17.55 3.79
CA ILE A 117 27.17 16.71 2.60
C ILE A 117 28.34 17.05 1.68
N ASP A 118 29.11 16.04 1.27
CA ASP A 118 30.19 16.18 0.29
C ASP A 118 29.64 15.85 -1.11
N THR A 119 29.56 16.86 -1.97
CA THR A 119 29.08 16.75 -3.35
C THR A 119 30.20 16.57 -4.37
N GLY A 120 31.47 16.56 -3.96
CA GLY A 120 32.61 16.59 -4.88
C GLY A 120 32.52 17.81 -5.82
N ASP A 121 32.77 17.58 -7.12
CA ASP A 121 32.78 18.61 -8.16
C ASP A 121 31.46 18.73 -8.95
N GLU A 122 30.39 18.06 -8.50
CA GLU A 122 29.10 18.06 -9.20
C GLU A 122 28.41 19.44 -9.12
N PRO A 123 27.89 19.97 -10.25
CA PRO A 123 27.18 21.25 -10.25
C PRO A 123 25.81 21.15 -9.55
N PRO A 124 25.25 22.29 -9.06
CA PRO A 124 23.90 22.33 -8.52
C PRO A 124 22.87 21.84 -9.54
N HIS A 125 21.95 21.01 -9.07
CA HIS A 125 20.93 20.41 -9.91
C HIS A 125 19.57 21.08 -9.69
N PHE A 126 19.07 21.77 -10.72
CA PHE A 126 17.77 22.42 -10.73
C PHE A 126 16.73 21.60 -11.52
N LYS A 127 15.56 21.37 -10.91
CA LYS A 127 14.38 20.80 -11.58
C LYS A 127 13.12 21.57 -11.21
N ASN A 128 12.25 21.77 -12.19
CA ASN A 128 10.94 22.36 -11.96
C ASN A 128 10.08 21.45 -11.07
N PRO A 129 9.26 22.01 -10.16
CA PRO A 129 8.31 21.23 -9.37
C PRO A 129 7.33 20.46 -10.24
N TYR A 130 6.96 19.26 -9.80
CA TYR A 130 5.91 18.47 -10.46
C TYR A 130 4.54 19.12 -10.30
N ARG A 131 3.70 18.95 -11.32
CA ARG A 131 2.30 19.41 -11.27
C ARG A 131 1.49 18.46 -10.38
N LEU A 132 0.82 19.03 -9.38
CA LEU A 132 -0.08 18.30 -8.50
C LEU A 132 -1.55 18.68 -8.78
N SER A 133 -2.47 17.79 -8.41
CA SER A 133 -3.90 18.10 -8.40
C SER A 133 -4.21 19.17 -7.35
N PRO A 134 -5.38 19.85 -7.43
CA PRO A 134 -5.76 20.84 -6.41
C PRO A 134 -5.76 20.29 -4.98
N ALA A 135 -6.21 19.05 -4.79
CA ALA A 135 -6.18 18.38 -3.49
C ALA A 135 -4.75 18.11 -3.01
N GLY A 136 -3.85 17.68 -3.92
CA GLY A 136 -2.44 17.47 -3.60
C GLY A 136 -1.73 18.75 -3.21
N MET A 137 -2.04 19.87 -3.87
CA MET A 137 -1.50 21.19 -3.51
C MET A 137 -1.94 21.65 -2.12
N LEU A 138 -3.18 21.36 -1.71
CA LEU A 138 -3.71 21.73 -0.40
C LEU A 138 -3.00 20.96 0.72
N GLU A 139 -2.86 19.65 0.55
CA GLU A 139 -2.16 18.81 1.54
C GLU A 139 -0.65 19.14 1.59
N LEU A 140 -0.02 19.36 0.43
CA LEU A 140 1.37 19.80 0.37
C LEU A 140 1.58 21.11 1.16
N LYS A 141 0.70 22.09 0.95
CA LYS A 141 0.76 23.37 1.69
C LYS A 141 0.63 23.17 3.19
N LYS A 142 -0.36 22.39 3.63
CA LYS A 142 -0.57 22.06 5.06
C LYS A 142 0.67 21.41 5.69
N GLN A 143 1.33 20.51 4.96
CA GLN A 143 2.55 19.86 5.43
C GLN A 143 3.73 20.84 5.50
N ILE A 144 3.92 21.68 4.48
CA ILE A 144 4.95 22.72 4.48
C ILE A 144 4.75 23.69 5.66
N ASP A 145 3.52 24.14 5.90
CA ASP A 145 3.20 25.06 6.99
C ASP A 145 3.51 24.43 8.36
N LYS A 146 3.20 23.14 8.54
CA LYS A 146 3.56 22.40 9.75
C LYS A 146 5.08 22.35 9.95
N LEU A 147 5.85 21.99 8.91
CA LEU A 147 7.31 21.89 9.00
C LEU A 147 7.98 23.25 9.26
N LEU A 148 7.43 24.34 8.70
CA LEU A 148 7.87 25.70 8.97
C LEU A 148 7.59 26.09 10.44
N ALA A 149 6.40 25.79 10.96
CA ALA A 149 6.04 26.07 12.35
C ALA A 149 6.91 25.29 13.36
N GLU A 150 7.29 24.05 13.02
CA GLU A 150 8.21 23.23 13.80
C GLU A 150 9.67 23.71 13.70
N GLY A 151 10.01 24.54 12.71
CA GLY A 151 11.36 25.03 12.46
C GLY A 151 12.30 24.00 11.82
N LEU A 152 11.74 22.95 11.21
CA LEU A 152 12.51 21.90 10.54
C LEU A 152 13.01 22.33 9.16
N ILE A 153 12.30 23.25 8.50
CA ILE A 153 12.68 23.85 7.21
C ILE A 153 12.64 25.39 7.29
N ARG A 154 13.28 26.06 6.34
CA ARG A 154 13.24 27.52 6.19
C ARG A 154 13.23 27.93 4.72
N PRO A 155 12.68 29.10 4.37
CA PRO A 155 12.85 29.66 3.04
C PRO A 155 14.33 29.81 2.68
N SER A 156 14.68 29.51 1.44
CA SER A 156 16.04 29.62 0.94
C SER A 156 16.05 30.08 -0.52
N LYS A 157 17.22 30.54 -0.98
CA LYS A 157 17.49 30.90 -2.37
C LYS A 157 18.65 30.03 -2.86
N SER A 158 18.37 28.76 -3.13
CA SER A 158 19.35 27.83 -3.70
C SER A 158 19.64 28.20 -5.16
N PRO A 159 20.90 28.06 -5.63
CA PRO A 159 21.22 28.07 -7.06
C PRO A 159 20.58 26.89 -7.79
#